data_AF-A0A0C2FGT9-F1
#
_entry.id   AF-A0A0C2FGT9-F1
#
_cell.length_a   1.000
_cell.length_b   1.000
_cell.length_c   1.000
_cell.angle_alpha   90.00
_cell.angle_beta   90.00
_cell.angle_gamma   90.00
#
_symmetry.space_group_name_H-M   'P 1'
#
loop_
_entity.id
_entity.type
_entity.pdbx_description
1 polymer ?
#
loop_
_entity_poly.entity_id
_entity_poly.type
_entity_poly.pdbx_seq_one_letter_code
_entity_poly.pdbx_strand_id
1 'polypeptide(L)'
;MLEIAKTFRSHTPRFLNEKLYTMTGSEALEYFRQDPNAFRCYHNGFAEQVKKWPNHPLDVVIRWLKAKQKQLVVFDLGCGDAKIAAALGDFHKVRSFDLVAVNDMVTECDMAHLPVEDSVADIVVFCLSLMGTNIADYIKEARRVLKLGGVLKIAEVVSRFVNVKLFCSAVCKLGFVLKEKKQLTDYFTLMEFHKIEKVENKRPFGLKLKPCVYKKR
;
A
#
# COMPACT_ATOMS: atom_id res chain seq x y z
N MET A 1 31.65 -24.54 -13.56
CA MET A 1 30.60 -24.23 -14.57
C MET A 1 29.16 -24.47 -14.08
N LEU A 2 28.92 -25.37 -13.11
CA LEU A 2 27.56 -25.60 -12.56
C LEU A 2 27.15 -24.68 -11.38
N GLU A 3 28.10 -23.95 -10.79
CA GLU A 3 27.83 -23.06 -9.64
C GLU A 3 27.41 -21.64 -10.04
N ILE A 4 27.73 -21.22 -11.27
CA ILE A 4 27.40 -19.89 -11.81
C ILE A 4 25.93 -19.82 -12.29
N ALA A 5 25.28 -20.96 -12.55
CA ALA A 5 23.92 -21.02 -13.07
C ALA A 5 22.82 -20.87 -12.00
N LYS A 6 23.13 -21.01 -10.69
CA LYS A 6 22.15 -20.81 -9.61
C LYS A 6 21.91 -19.33 -9.28
N THR A 7 22.89 -18.47 -9.55
CA THR A 7 22.83 -17.03 -9.24
C THR A 7 21.94 -16.24 -10.22
N PHE A 8 21.62 -16.78 -11.39
CA PHE A 8 20.86 -16.07 -12.43
C PHE A 8 19.33 -16.21 -12.35
N ARG A 9 18.78 -17.04 -11.43
CA ARG A 9 17.33 -17.23 -11.28
C ARG A 9 16.69 -16.44 -10.13
N SER A 10 17.46 -15.88 -9.21
CA SER A 10 16.93 -15.39 -7.92
C SER A 10 16.28 -14.00 -7.95
N HIS A 11 16.32 -13.27 -9.07
CA HIS A 11 15.90 -11.85 -9.09
C HIS A 11 15.21 -11.44 -10.40
N THR A 12 14.20 -12.18 -10.85
CA THR A 12 13.28 -11.58 -11.84
C THR A 12 12.25 -10.72 -11.10
N PRO A 13 11.77 -9.60 -11.68
CA PRO A 13 10.73 -8.80 -11.01
C PRO A 13 9.46 -9.58 -10.72
N ARG A 14 9.12 -10.55 -11.57
CA ARG A 14 7.99 -11.45 -11.36
C ARG A 14 8.20 -12.34 -10.13
N PHE A 15 9.36 -12.98 -10.01
CA PHE A 15 9.70 -13.81 -8.86
C PHE A 15 9.66 -12.99 -7.56
N LEU A 16 10.24 -11.79 -7.57
CA LEU A 16 10.25 -10.90 -6.41
C LEU A 16 8.82 -10.50 -6.02
N ASN A 17 8.01 -10.08 -6.98
CA ASN A 17 6.60 -9.76 -6.74
C ASN A 17 5.82 -10.95 -6.15
N GLU A 18 5.95 -12.15 -6.71
CA GLU A 18 5.30 -13.35 -6.17
C GLU A 18 5.79 -13.68 -4.75
N LYS A 19 7.09 -13.54 -4.47
CA LYS A 19 7.71 -13.76 -3.17
C LYS A 19 7.20 -12.79 -2.09
N LEU A 20 7.06 -11.50 -2.43
CA LEU A 20 6.57 -10.49 -1.47
C LEU A 20 5.15 -10.77 -0.97
N TYR A 21 4.29 -11.40 -1.78
CA TYR A 21 2.94 -11.81 -1.36
C TYR A 21 2.93 -13.02 -0.39
N THR A 22 4.09 -13.63 -0.14
CA THR A 22 4.26 -14.75 0.81
C THR A 22 4.93 -14.34 2.12
N MET A 23 5.30 -13.06 2.25
CA MET A 23 6.01 -12.51 3.40
C MET A 23 5.13 -11.55 4.19
N THR A 24 5.40 -11.44 5.49
CA THR A 24 4.99 -10.28 6.30
C THR A 24 5.80 -9.04 5.93
N GLY A 25 5.35 -7.87 6.35
CA GLY A 25 6.09 -6.61 6.15
C GLY A 25 7.49 -6.65 6.76
N SER A 26 7.64 -7.18 7.97
CA SER A 26 8.94 -7.32 8.65
C SER A 26 9.88 -8.31 7.96
N GLU A 27 9.38 -9.44 7.45
CA GLU A 27 10.19 -10.39 6.67
C GLU A 27 10.64 -9.77 5.34
N ALA A 28 9.77 -9.00 4.67
CA ALA A 28 10.10 -8.30 3.44
C ALA A 28 11.14 -7.18 3.68
N LEU A 29 11.03 -6.45 4.79
CA LEU A 29 12.00 -5.45 5.22
C LEU A 29 13.39 -6.08 5.41
N GLU A 30 13.47 -7.17 6.17
CA GLU A 30 14.72 -7.89 6.42
C GLU A 30 15.31 -8.44 5.11
N TYR A 31 14.47 -9.00 4.24
CA TYR A 31 14.89 -9.49 2.93
C TYR A 31 15.55 -8.40 2.08
N PHE A 32 14.97 -7.19 2.02
CA PHE A 32 15.55 -6.09 1.25
C PHE A 32 16.78 -5.46 1.88
N ARG A 33 16.91 -5.50 3.21
CA ARG A 33 18.15 -5.10 3.90
C ARG A 33 19.31 -6.04 3.58
N GLN A 34 19.04 -7.34 3.52
CA GLN A 34 20.04 -8.33 3.14
C GLN A 34 20.39 -8.29 1.65
N ASP A 35 19.46 -7.82 0.81
CA ASP A 35 19.65 -7.75 -0.64
C ASP A 35 19.08 -6.46 -1.27
N PRO A 36 19.83 -5.34 -1.20
CA PRO A 36 19.40 -4.07 -1.78
C PRO A 36 19.20 -4.14 -3.30
N ASN A 37 19.88 -5.05 -4.00
CA ASN A 37 19.72 -5.23 -5.44
C ASN A 37 18.36 -5.85 -5.79
N ALA A 38 17.81 -6.71 -4.92
CA ALA A 38 16.47 -7.25 -5.08
C ALA A 38 15.41 -6.15 -5.11
N PHE A 39 15.52 -5.17 -4.22
CA PHE A 39 14.59 -4.03 -4.20
C PHE A 39 14.62 -3.24 -5.51
N ARG A 40 15.82 -2.88 -5.99
CA ARG A 40 15.98 -2.17 -7.28
C ARG A 40 15.38 -2.97 -8.44
N CYS A 41 15.59 -4.29 -8.46
CA CYS A 41 15.02 -5.15 -9.49
C CYS A 41 13.48 -5.17 -9.43
N TYR A 42 12.91 -5.31 -8.23
CA TYR A 42 11.46 -5.25 -8.03
C TYR A 42 10.89 -3.90 -8.50
N HIS A 43 11.48 -2.78 -8.07
CA HIS A 43 11.03 -1.44 -8.44
C HIS A 43 11.08 -1.17 -9.93
N ASN A 44 12.19 -1.52 -10.59
CA ASN A 44 12.33 -1.35 -12.03
C ASN A 44 11.26 -2.15 -12.77
N GLY A 45 11.02 -3.40 -12.37
CA GLY A 45 9.97 -4.20 -12.98
C GLY A 45 8.57 -3.67 -12.72
N PHE A 46 8.28 -3.18 -11.51
CA PHE A 46 7.01 -2.53 -11.20
C PHE A 46 6.79 -1.27 -12.06
N ALA A 47 7.80 -0.41 -12.18
CA ALA A 47 7.76 0.78 -13.04
C ALA A 47 7.46 0.44 -14.50
N GLU A 48 8.06 -0.63 -15.04
CA GLU A 48 7.76 -1.13 -16.39
C GLU A 48 6.33 -1.68 -16.53
N GLN A 49 5.74 -2.26 -15.48
CA GLN A 49 4.33 -2.66 -15.49
C GLN A 49 3.40 -1.44 -15.45
N VAL A 50 3.71 -0.45 -14.62
CA VAL A 50 2.93 0.78 -14.46
C VAL A 50 2.80 1.53 -15.80
N LYS A 51 3.86 1.60 -16.61
CA LYS A 51 3.84 2.22 -17.95
C LYS A 51 2.77 1.64 -18.89
N LYS A 52 2.32 0.40 -18.65
CA LYS A 52 1.36 -0.32 -19.50
C LYS A 52 -0.10 -0.12 -19.07
N TRP A 53 -0.34 0.60 -17.98
CA TRP A 53 -1.66 0.75 -17.40
C TRP A 53 -2.26 2.12 -17.75
N PRO A 54 -3.34 2.17 -18.56
CA PRO A 54 -4.09 3.41 -18.69
C PRO A 54 -4.79 3.72 -17.36
N ASN A 55 -4.75 4.99 -16.93
CA ASN A 55 -5.42 5.49 -15.72
C ASN A 55 -4.95 4.78 -14.43
N HIS A 56 -3.67 4.94 -14.09
CA HIS A 56 -3.10 4.41 -12.86
C HIS A 56 -3.87 4.92 -11.62
N PRO A 57 -4.18 4.08 -10.61
CA PRO A 57 -4.95 4.51 -9.44
C PRO A 57 -4.29 5.65 -8.66
N LEU A 58 -2.95 5.72 -8.66
CA LEU A 58 -2.20 6.80 -8.01
C LEU A 58 -2.55 8.19 -8.56
N ASP A 59 -2.72 8.34 -9.89
CA ASP A 59 -3.08 9.63 -10.49
C ASP A 59 -4.48 10.08 -10.08
N VAL A 60 -5.37 9.11 -9.82
CA VAL A 60 -6.72 9.38 -9.29
C VAL A 60 -6.66 9.77 -7.83
N VAL A 61 -5.81 9.11 -7.03
CA VAL A 61 -5.58 9.47 -5.63
C VAL A 61 -4.98 10.87 -5.51
N ILE A 62 -3.98 11.21 -6.32
CA ILE A 62 -3.36 12.55 -6.33
C ILE A 62 -4.39 13.63 -6.68
N ARG A 63 -5.22 13.42 -7.72
CA ARG A 63 -6.30 14.35 -8.05
C ARG A 63 -7.34 14.47 -6.93
N TRP A 64 -7.70 13.35 -6.30
CA TRP A 64 -8.63 13.35 -5.18
C TRP A 64 -8.08 14.10 -3.97
N LEU A 65 -6.80 13.95 -3.64
CA LEU A 65 -6.12 14.69 -2.59
C LEU A 65 -6.07 16.19 -2.92
N LYS A 66 -5.67 16.57 -4.14
CA LYS A 66 -5.61 17.96 -4.60
C LYS A 66 -6.96 18.71 -4.50
N ALA A 67 -8.07 17.98 -4.57
CA ALA A 67 -9.42 18.53 -4.42
C ALA A 67 -9.86 18.72 -2.95
N LYS A 68 -9.05 18.30 -1.97
CA LYS A 68 -9.30 18.53 -0.54
C LYS A 68 -8.81 19.91 -0.09
N GLN A 69 -9.20 20.31 1.13
CA GLN A 69 -8.64 21.51 1.73
C GLN A 69 -7.12 21.38 1.92
N LYS A 70 -6.40 22.51 1.88
CA LYS A 70 -4.95 22.56 2.09
C LYS A 70 -4.55 22.12 3.50
N GLN A 71 -3.27 21.79 3.66
CA GLN A 71 -2.61 21.54 4.96
C GLN A 71 -3.08 20.29 5.73
N LEU A 72 -3.72 19.34 5.06
CA LEU A 72 -3.95 18.01 5.63
C LEU A 72 -2.63 17.25 5.83
N VAL A 73 -2.58 16.44 6.88
CA VAL A 73 -1.52 15.46 7.13
C VAL A 73 -1.87 14.16 6.40
N VAL A 74 -1.11 13.83 5.37
CA VAL A 74 -1.36 12.67 4.49
C VAL A 74 -0.23 11.66 4.65
N PHE A 75 -0.57 10.43 5.01
CA PHE A 75 0.39 9.33 5.08
C PHE A 75 0.21 8.44 3.86
N ASP A 76 1.29 8.23 3.11
CA ASP A 76 1.36 7.35 1.95
C ASP A 76 2.13 6.08 2.34
N LEU A 77 1.42 4.97 2.54
CA LEU A 77 1.97 3.72 3.08
C LEU A 77 2.25 2.73 1.95
N GLY A 78 3.52 2.34 1.80
CA GLY A 78 4.05 1.68 0.61
C GLY A 78 4.12 2.66 -0.56
N CYS A 79 4.75 3.81 -0.33
CA CYS A 79 4.77 4.96 -1.23
C CYS A 79 5.62 4.79 -2.49
N GLY A 80 6.47 3.77 -2.55
CA GLY A 80 7.47 3.59 -3.58
C GLY A 80 8.39 4.81 -3.72
N ASP A 81 8.33 5.48 -4.87
CA ASP A 81 9.13 6.67 -5.18
C ASP A 81 8.54 7.99 -4.65
N ALA A 82 7.55 7.93 -3.76
CA ALA A 82 6.94 9.09 -3.09
C ALA A 82 6.29 10.11 -4.04
N LYS A 83 5.67 9.63 -5.13
CA LYS A 83 4.96 10.48 -6.10
C LYS A 83 3.88 11.38 -5.50
N ILE A 84 3.18 10.93 -4.45
CA ILE A 84 2.20 11.79 -3.76
C ILE A 84 2.89 12.99 -3.12
N ALA A 85 4.02 12.76 -2.44
CA ALA A 85 4.80 13.83 -1.81
C ALA A 85 5.37 14.78 -2.86
N ALA A 86 5.97 14.26 -3.95
CA ALA A 86 6.48 15.07 -5.04
C ALA A 86 5.40 15.95 -5.70
N ALA A 87 4.17 15.44 -5.83
CA ALA A 87 3.08 16.17 -6.48
C ALA A 87 2.36 17.17 -5.57
N LEU A 88 2.32 16.92 -4.26
CA LEU A 88 1.43 17.63 -3.32
C LEU A 88 2.12 18.13 -2.04
N GLY A 89 3.45 18.04 -1.94
CA GLY A 89 4.21 18.48 -0.75
C GLY A 89 4.05 19.96 -0.40
N ASP A 90 3.83 20.81 -1.40
CA ASP A 90 3.54 22.25 -1.20
C ASP A 90 2.06 22.53 -0.81
N PHE A 91 1.21 21.51 -0.86
CA PHE A 91 -0.24 21.63 -0.65
C PHE A 91 -0.72 20.91 0.63
N HIS A 92 -0.07 19.80 0.98
CA HIS A 92 -0.33 18.97 2.15
C HIS A 92 0.98 18.60 2.85
N LYS A 93 0.90 18.29 4.14
CA LYS A 93 2.01 17.66 4.85
C LYS A 93 2.01 16.16 4.53
N VAL A 94 2.67 15.78 3.44
CA VAL A 94 2.78 14.38 3.02
C VAL A 94 3.94 13.70 3.74
N ARG A 95 3.69 12.53 4.33
CA ARG A 95 4.71 11.63 4.89
C ARG A 95 4.64 10.30 4.17
N SER A 96 5.76 9.93 3.55
CA SER A 96 5.87 8.76 2.70
C SER A 96 6.66 7.67 3.41
N PHE A 97 6.11 6.46 3.46
CA PHE A 97 6.69 5.32 4.18
C PHE A 97 6.79 4.11 3.26
N ASP A 98 7.95 3.46 3.21
CA ASP A 98 8.16 2.23 2.43
C ASP A 98 9.21 1.33 3.11
N LEU A 99 9.37 0.10 2.63
CA LEU A 99 10.36 -0.85 3.12
C LEU A 99 11.79 -0.46 2.78
N VAL A 100 12.00 0.42 1.80
CA VAL A 100 13.32 0.97 1.43
C VAL A 100 13.17 2.43 1.02
N ALA A 101 14.05 3.29 1.54
CA ALA A 101 14.11 4.69 1.15
C ALA A 101 14.86 4.86 -0.19
N VAL A 102 14.14 5.22 -1.26
CA VAL A 102 14.73 5.48 -2.59
C VAL A 102 15.10 6.94 -2.84
N ASN A 103 14.65 7.83 -1.97
CA ASN A 103 14.95 9.26 -1.97
C ASN A 103 14.65 9.85 -0.58
N ASP A 104 15.02 11.11 -0.36
CA ASP A 104 14.93 11.78 0.95
C ASP A 104 13.48 12.04 1.42
N MET A 105 12.48 11.84 0.57
CA MET A 105 11.07 11.97 0.97
C MET A 105 10.52 10.69 1.62
N VAL A 106 11.22 9.56 1.48
CA VAL A 106 10.76 8.24 1.97
C VAL A 106 11.38 7.94 3.33
N THR A 107 10.54 7.65 4.31
CA THR A 107 10.94 7.05 5.59
C THR A 107 10.93 5.53 5.46
N GLU A 108 12.09 4.89 5.67
CA GLU A 108 12.18 3.42 5.69
C GLU A 108 11.52 2.84 6.94
N CYS A 109 10.50 1.99 6.79
CA CYS A 109 9.91 1.19 7.86
C CYS A 109 8.98 0.08 7.33
N ASP A 110 8.69 -0.92 8.17
CA ASP A 110 7.51 -1.76 7.99
C ASP A 110 6.25 -0.93 8.31
N MET A 111 5.33 -0.80 7.35
CA MET A 111 4.09 -0.02 7.54
C MET A 111 3.09 -0.63 8.53
N ALA A 112 3.37 -1.81 9.09
CA ALA A 112 2.69 -2.30 10.29
C ALA A 112 3.17 -1.62 11.59
N HIS A 113 4.31 -0.92 11.57
CA HIS A 113 4.95 -0.28 12.71
C HIS A 113 5.56 1.07 12.31
N LEU A 114 4.73 2.10 12.18
CA LEU A 114 5.15 3.43 11.77
C LEU A 114 5.86 4.16 12.93
N PRO A 115 7.01 4.82 12.71
CA PRO A 115 7.76 5.55 13.73
C PRO A 115 7.14 6.91 14.02
N VAL A 116 5.86 6.91 14.41
CA VAL A 116 4.99 8.10 14.54
C VAL A 116 3.96 7.90 15.64
N GLU A 117 3.45 9.01 16.15
CA GLU A 117 2.45 9.06 17.23
C GLU A 117 1.06 8.65 16.75
N ASP A 118 0.19 8.33 17.70
CA ASP A 118 -1.23 8.04 17.47
C ASP A 118 -1.98 9.30 17.00
N SER A 119 -3.03 9.10 16.21
CA SER A 119 -4.00 10.15 15.84
C SER A 119 -3.39 11.44 15.27
N VAL A 120 -2.36 11.30 14.44
CA VAL A 120 -1.63 12.41 13.80
C VAL A 120 -2.09 12.67 12.36
N ALA A 121 -2.49 11.64 11.62
CA ALA A 121 -2.84 11.71 10.20
C ALA A 121 -4.31 12.08 10.00
N ASP A 122 -4.58 12.97 9.04
CA ASP A 122 -5.94 13.24 8.56
C ASP A 122 -6.36 12.20 7.51
N ILE A 123 -5.39 11.77 6.69
CA ILE A 123 -5.59 10.81 5.61
C ILE A 123 -4.47 9.76 5.63
N VAL A 124 -4.82 8.49 5.48
CA VAL A 124 -3.89 7.39 5.20
C VAL A 124 -4.26 6.78 3.86
N VAL A 125 -3.27 6.57 3.01
CA VAL A 125 -3.39 6.00 1.66
C VAL A 125 -2.65 4.67 1.60
N PHE A 126 -3.33 3.63 1.11
CA PHE A 126 -2.70 2.46 0.53
C PHE A 126 -3.02 2.43 -0.96
N CYS A 127 -2.02 2.64 -1.81
CA CYS A 127 -2.20 2.58 -3.26
C CYS A 127 -1.35 1.46 -3.85
N LEU A 128 -1.96 0.30 -4.07
CA LEU A 128 -1.32 -0.93 -4.57
C LEU A 128 -0.27 -1.53 -3.61
N SER A 129 -0.32 -1.17 -2.33
CA SER A 129 0.71 -1.49 -1.33
C SER A 129 0.31 -2.57 -0.34
N LEU A 130 -0.93 -3.10 -0.35
CA LEU A 130 -1.36 -4.15 0.59
C LEU A 130 -0.82 -5.53 0.18
N MET A 131 0.50 -5.69 0.21
CA MET A 131 1.20 -6.85 -0.34
C MET A 131 1.40 -7.98 0.66
N GLY A 132 1.88 -7.67 1.88
CA GLY A 132 2.26 -8.71 2.83
C GLY A 132 1.08 -9.54 3.35
N THR A 133 1.39 -10.67 3.98
CA THR A 133 0.40 -11.63 4.52
C THR A 133 -0.35 -11.11 5.74
N ASN A 134 0.19 -10.09 6.41
CA ASN A 134 -0.32 -9.46 7.62
C ASN A 134 -1.13 -8.17 7.37
N ILE A 135 -2.01 -8.17 6.34
CA ILE A 135 -2.86 -7.02 5.98
C ILE A 135 -3.63 -6.44 7.17
N ALA A 136 -4.08 -7.30 8.09
CA ALA A 136 -4.79 -6.86 9.28
C ALA A 136 -3.97 -5.89 10.15
N ASP A 137 -2.65 -6.05 10.19
CA ASP A 137 -1.78 -5.19 10.98
C ASP A 137 -1.57 -3.84 10.29
N TYR A 138 -1.46 -3.81 8.97
CA TYR A 138 -1.44 -2.56 8.19
C TYR A 138 -2.70 -1.71 8.41
N ILE A 139 -3.89 -2.34 8.41
CA ILE A 139 -5.15 -1.62 8.63
C ILE A 139 -5.27 -1.14 10.09
N LYS A 140 -4.77 -1.91 11.07
CA LYS A 140 -4.72 -1.46 12.48
C LYS A 140 -3.75 -0.30 12.66
N GLU A 141 -2.61 -0.33 11.98
CA GLU A 141 -1.62 0.74 12.07
C GLU A 141 -2.13 2.02 11.43
N ALA A 142 -2.77 1.92 10.25
CA ALA A 142 -3.51 3.03 9.65
C ALA A 142 -4.58 3.60 10.60
N ARG A 143 -5.31 2.73 11.32
CA ARG A 143 -6.26 3.17 12.35
C ARG A 143 -5.57 3.89 13.50
N ARG A 144 -4.45 3.39 14.00
CA ARG A 144 -3.71 3.98 15.12
C ARG A 144 -3.33 5.42 14.81
N VAL A 145 -2.75 5.65 13.63
CA VAL A 145 -2.25 6.96 13.22
C VAL A 145 -3.33 7.92 12.72
N LEU A 146 -4.48 7.44 12.24
CA LEU A 146 -5.58 8.31 11.82
C LEU A 146 -6.23 9.03 12.99
N LYS A 147 -6.58 10.31 12.83
CA LYS A 147 -7.51 11.02 13.73
C LYS A 147 -8.91 10.41 13.66
N LEU A 148 -9.72 10.58 14.71
CA LEU A 148 -11.15 10.21 14.64
C LEU A 148 -11.83 10.98 13.49
N GLY A 149 -12.62 10.29 12.66
CA GLY A 149 -13.20 10.85 11.44
C GLY A 149 -12.22 10.97 10.27
N GLY A 150 -10.93 10.67 10.47
CA GLY A 150 -9.92 10.66 9.42
C GLY A 150 -10.18 9.60 8.35
N VAL A 151 -9.58 9.78 7.17
CA VAL A 151 -9.89 9.00 5.97
C VAL A 151 -8.83 7.95 5.70
N LEU A 152 -9.27 6.70 5.55
CA LEU A 152 -8.49 5.62 4.98
C LEU A 152 -8.90 5.44 3.50
N LYS A 153 -7.97 5.71 2.58
CA LYS A 153 -8.15 5.49 1.14
C LYS A 153 -7.37 4.25 0.71
N ILE A 154 -8.05 3.29 0.10
CA ILE A 154 -7.43 2.06 -0.41
C ILE A 154 -7.68 1.97 -1.91
N ALA A 155 -6.63 1.78 -2.70
CA ALA A 155 -6.71 1.46 -4.11
C ALA A 155 -5.98 0.15 -4.39
N GLU A 156 -6.67 -0.84 -4.94
CA GLU A 156 -6.13 -2.19 -5.14
C GLU A 156 -6.65 -2.83 -6.43
N VAL A 157 -5.90 -3.84 -6.90
CA VAL A 157 -6.27 -4.61 -8.11
C VAL A 157 -7.47 -5.51 -7.80
N VAL A 158 -8.54 -5.40 -8.61
CA VAL A 158 -9.80 -6.12 -8.42
C VAL A 158 -9.60 -7.64 -8.31
N SER A 159 -8.72 -8.21 -9.15
CA SER A 159 -8.45 -9.66 -9.17
C SER A 159 -7.79 -10.20 -7.90
N ARG A 160 -7.25 -9.32 -7.04
CA ARG A 160 -6.67 -9.72 -5.75
C ARG A 160 -7.75 -10.02 -4.71
N PHE A 161 -8.94 -9.44 -4.82
CA PHE A 161 -10.00 -9.69 -3.86
C PHE A 161 -10.59 -11.08 -4.08
N VAL A 162 -10.54 -11.93 -3.04
CA VAL A 162 -11.34 -13.19 -3.03
C VAL A 162 -12.82 -12.85 -2.97
N ASN A 163 -13.17 -11.92 -2.07
CA ASN A 163 -14.50 -11.36 -1.94
C ASN A 163 -14.39 -9.91 -1.43
N VAL A 164 -14.68 -8.93 -2.29
CA VAL A 164 -14.55 -7.52 -1.97
C VAL A 164 -15.49 -7.07 -0.85
N LYS A 165 -16.71 -7.63 -0.78
CA LYS A 165 -17.69 -7.30 0.28
C LYS A 165 -17.20 -7.78 1.64
N LEU A 166 -16.63 -8.98 1.69
CA LEU A 166 -16.04 -9.54 2.90
C LEU A 166 -14.82 -8.72 3.35
N PHE A 167 -13.97 -8.29 2.41
CA PHE A 167 -12.85 -7.38 2.71
C PHE A 167 -13.35 -6.07 3.33
N CYS A 168 -14.32 -5.39 2.70
CA CYS A 168 -14.91 -4.16 3.24
C CYS A 168 -15.51 -4.38 4.63
N SER A 169 -16.25 -5.48 4.85
CA SER A 169 -16.81 -5.82 6.16
C SER A 169 -15.73 -6.00 7.21
N ALA A 170 -14.62 -6.65 6.86
CA ALA A 170 -13.50 -6.84 7.77
C ALA A 170 -12.80 -5.53 8.13
N VAL A 171 -12.61 -4.61 7.17
CA VAL A 171 -12.13 -3.25 7.45
C VAL A 171 -13.10 -2.51 8.38
N CYS A 172 -14.41 -2.58 8.13
CA CYS A 172 -15.39 -1.93 8.99
C CYS A 172 -15.35 -2.45 10.44
N LYS A 173 -15.19 -3.76 10.63
CA LYS A 173 -15.06 -4.38 11.96
C LYS A 173 -13.83 -3.89 12.74
N LEU A 174 -12.78 -3.43 12.05
CA LEU A 174 -11.63 -2.76 12.68
C LEU A 174 -11.93 -1.32 13.09
N GLY A 175 -13.17 -0.85 13.00
CA GLY A 175 -13.60 0.49 13.43
C GLY A 175 -13.57 1.52 12.31
N PHE A 176 -13.97 1.10 11.12
CA PHE A 176 -14.16 1.98 10.00
C PHE A 176 -15.60 1.93 9.51
N VAL A 177 -16.02 2.96 8.78
CA VAL A 177 -17.25 2.94 8.00
C VAL A 177 -16.92 3.18 6.54
N LEU A 178 -17.41 2.31 5.65
CA LEU A 178 -17.28 2.50 4.21
C LEU A 178 -18.15 3.69 3.77
N LYS A 179 -17.54 4.70 3.16
CA LYS A 179 -18.24 5.87 2.60
C LYS A 179 -18.38 5.78 1.09
N GLU A 180 -17.36 5.27 0.42
CA GLU A 180 -17.35 5.16 -1.04
C GLU A 180 -16.66 3.87 -1.47
N LYS A 181 -17.22 3.20 -2.48
CA LYS A 181 -16.52 2.16 -3.24
C LYS A 181 -16.73 2.42 -4.71
N LYS A 182 -15.66 2.74 -5.43
CA LYS A 182 -15.68 3.06 -6.86
C LYS A 182 -14.84 2.05 -7.63
N GLN A 183 -15.37 1.54 -8.73
CA GLN A 183 -14.57 0.84 -9.73
C GLN A 183 -14.00 1.88 -10.68
N LEU A 184 -12.67 1.95 -10.80
CA LEU A 184 -12.02 2.96 -11.66
C LEU A 184 -11.87 2.46 -13.09
N THR A 185 -11.43 1.21 -13.21
CA THR A 185 -11.33 0.45 -14.45
C THR A 185 -11.73 -0.98 -14.16
N ASP A 186 -11.69 -1.87 -15.14
CA ASP A 186 -11.85 -3.32 -14.91
C ASP A 186 -10.74 -3.91 -14.02
N TYR A 187 -9.66 -3.15 -13.79
CA TYR A 187 -8.49 -3.59 -13.05
C TYR A 187 -8.41 -3.07 -11.62
N PHE A 188 -8.92 -1.88 -11.35
CA PHE A 188 -8.73 -1.22 -10.05
C PHE A 188 -10.04 -0.83 -9.38
N THR A 189 -10.10 -1.02 -8.07
CA THR A 189 -11.15 -0.48 -7.22
C THR A 189 -10.55 0.45 -6.18
N LEU A 190 -11.24 1.56 -5.92
CA LEU A 190 -10.95 2.49 -4.85
C LEU A 190 -12.02 2.37 -3.77
N MET A 191 -11.60 2.46 -2.52
CA MET A 191 -12.46 2.43 -1.36
C MET A 191 -12.09 3.59 -0.44
N GLU A 192 -13.08 4.26 0.10
CA GLU A 192 -12.92 5.30 1.11
C GLU A 192 -13.63 4.88 2.38
N PHE A 193 -12.87 4.84 3.46
CA PHE A 193 -13.33 4.48 4.79
C PHE A 193 -13.05 5.63 5.74
N HIS A 194 -13.94 5.86 6.71
CA HIS A 194 -13.74 6.87 7.74
C HIS A 194 -13.55 6.19 9.09
N LYS A 195 -12.55 6.63 9.87
CA LYS A 195 -12.28 6.09 11.21
C LYS A 195 -13.42 6.46 12.17
N ILE A 196 -13.99 5.47 12.83
CA ILE A 196 -14.96 5.63 13.93
C ILE A 196 -14.37 5.15 15.25
N GLU A 197 -14.95 5.50 16.40
CA GLU A 197 -14.43 5.11 17.72
C GLU A 197 -14.51 3.60 17.97
N LYS A 198 -15.68 3.02 17.74
CA LYS A 198 -15.98 1.62 18.04
C LYS A 198 -15.14 0.67 17.17
N VAL A 199 -14.45 -0.28 17.80
CA VAL A 199 -13.87 -1.45 17.13
C VAL A 199 -14.74 -2.65 17.46
N GLU A 200 -15.33 -3.28 16.44
CA GLU A 200 -16.24 -4.41 16.65
C GLU A 200 -15.49 -5.73 16.83
N ASN A 201 -14.41 -5.92 16.07
CA ASN A 201 -13.57 -7.11 16.16
C ASN A 201 -12.13 -6.76 15.81
N LYS A 202 -11.19 -7.01 16.72
CA LYS A 202 -9.75 -6.75 16.53
C LYS A 202 -9.06 -7.74 15.58
N ARG A 203 -9.70 -8.87 15.27
CA ARG A 203 -9.18 -9.96 14.40
C ARG A 203 -10.27 -10.45 13.43
N PRO A 204 -10.78 -9.59 12.53
CA PRO A 204 -11.84 -10.00 11.62
C PRO A 204 -11.29 -10.90 10.51
N PHE A 205 -12.09 -11.89 10.12
CA PHE A 205 -11.84 -12.67 8.91
C PHE A 205 -12.18 -11.83 7.67
N GLY A 206 -11.37 -11.92 6.61
CA GLY A 206 -11.62 -11.26 5.33
C GLY A 206 -10.50 -10.34 4.82
N LEU A 207 -9.52 -10.02 5.65
CA LEU A 207 -8.33 -9.23 5.26
C LEU A 207 -7.24 -10.13 4.66
N LYS A 208 -7.60 -10.81 3.55
CA LYS A 208 -6.68 -11.63 2.77
C LYS A 208 -6.88 -11.33 1.30
N LEU A 209 -5.78 -11.01 0.61
CA LEU A 209 -5.76 -10.75 -0.82
C LEU A 209 -4.95 -11.85 -1.52
N LYS A 210 -5.34 -12.19 -2.75
CA LYS A 210 -4.53 -13.00 -3.64
C LYS A 210 -3.30 -12.21 -4.09
N PRO A 211 -2.20 -12.88 -4.45
CA PRO A 211 -1.07 -12.24 -5.13
C PRO A 211 -1.52 -11.50 -6.40
N CYS A 212 -0.91 -10.35 -6.70
CA CYS A 212 -1.05 -9.73 -8.01
C CYS A 212 -0.16 -10.48 -9.00
N VAL A 213 -0.76 -11.22 -9.94
CA VAL A 213 -0.02 -11.88 -11.01
C VAL A 213 -0.18 -11.06 -12.29
N TYR A 214 0.90 -10.40 -12.71
CA TYR A 214 0.93 -9.68 -13.98
C TYR A 214 0.83 -10.69 -15.14
N LYS A 215 -0.38 -10.87 -15.69
CA LYS A 215 -0.58 -11.71 -16.87
C LYS A 215 0.11 -11.05 -18.08
N LYS A 216 0.74 -11.86 -18.95
CA LYS A 216 1.19 -11.40 -20.26
C LYS A 216 -0.04 -10.85 -21.00
N ARG A 217 0.06 -9.62 -21.47
CA ARG A 217 -0.88 -9.00 -22.40
C ARG A 217 -0.29 -9.13 -23.79
#